data_AF-A0A329L9N4-F1
#
_entry.id   AF-A0A329L9N4-F1
#
_cell.length_a   1.000
_cell.length_b   1.000
_cell.length_c   1.000
_cell.angle_alpha   90.00
_cell.angle_beta   90.00
_cell.angle_gamma   90.00
#
_symmetry.space_group_name_H-M   'P 1'
#
loop_
_entity.id
_entity.type
_entity.pdbx_description
1 polymer ?
#
loop_
_entity_poly.entity_id
_entity_poly.type
_entity_poly.pdbx_seq_one_letter_code
_entity_poly.pdbx_strand_id
1 'polypeptide(L)' 'MSDESYDGYRMVDVNSGQVFRVRGARVVNSNGGSPAYRIRAGGRVVDANSGELLFRIRGGGRVVDVNSGELRYRLRG' A
#
# COMPACT_ATOMS: atom_id res chain seq x y z
N MET A 1 6.71 -2.43 16.13
CA MET A 1 6.51 -3.14 14.84
C MET A 1 7.02 -2.21 13.76
N SER A 2 8.18 -2.49 13.20
CA SER A 2 8.87 -1.61 12.24
C SER A 2 8.01 -1.40 10.99
N ASP A 3 7.99 -0.16 10.50
CA ASP A 3 7.30 0.33 9.29
C ASP A 3 7.81 -0.37 7.98
N GLU A 4 8.64 -1.39 8.12
CA GLU A 4 9.44 -2.06 7.09
C GLU A 4 8.97 -3.49 6.78
N SER A 5 7.88 -3.96 7.40
CA SER A 5 7.40 -5.34 7.25
C SER A 5 7.08 -5.76 5.80
N TYR A 6 6.97 -4.78 4.89
CA TYR A 6 6.64 -4.99 3.48
C TYR A 6 7.72 -4.44 2.55
N ASP A 7 8.92 -4.13 3.05
CA ASP A 7 10.01 -3.69 2.17
C ASP A 7 10.32 -4.77 1.12
N GLY A 8 10.55 -4.34 -0.12
CA GLY A 8 10.74 -5.24 -1.27
C GLY A 8 9.46 -5.82 -1.87
N TYR A 9 8.29 -5.67 -1.22
CA TYR A 9 7.02 -6.14 -1.78
C TYR A 9 6.57 -5.28 -2.97
N ARG A 10 5.60 -5.81 -3.72
CA ARG A 10 4.83 -5.11 -4.74
C ARG A 10 3.39 -4.97 -4.30
N MET A 11 2.82 -3.78 -4.43
CA MET A 11 1.39 -3.54 -4.24
C MET A 11 0.73 -3.57 -5.62
N VAL A 12 -0.17 -4.51 -5.85
CA VAL A 12 -0.80 -4.75 -7.14
C VAL A 12 -2.28 -4.43 -7.05
N ASP A 13 -2.75 -3.52 -7.88
CA ASP A 13 -4.17 -3.19 -7.99
C ASP A 13 -4.93 -4.40 -8.54
N VAL A 14 -6.00 -4.80 -7.86
CA VAL A 14 -6.70 -6.05 -8.22
C VAL A 14 -7.57 -5.93 -9.46
N ASN A 15 -7.94 -4.70 -9.84
CA ASN A 15 -8.84 -4.45 -10.96
C ASN A 15 -8.06 -4.15 -12.25
N SER A 16 -7.00 -3.34 -12.16
CA SER A 16 -6.18 -2.91 -13.30
C SER A 16 -4.88 -3.70 -13.46
N GLY A 17 -4.43 -4.41 -12.41
CA GLY A 17 -3.11 -5.04 -12.40
C GLY A 17 -1.94 -4.05 -12.27
N GLN A 18 -2.21 -2.75 -12.06
CA GLN A 18 -1.17 -1.75 -11.89
C GLN A 18 -0.26 -2.11 -10.70
N VAL A 19 1.05 -2.06 -10.93
CA VAL A 19 2.07 -2.46 -9.95
C VAL A 19 2.80 -1.25 -9.40
N PHE A 20 2.83 -1.18 -8.07
CA PHE A 20 3.64 -0.26 -7.30
C PHE A 20 4.73 -1.02 -6.55
N ARG A 21 5.88 -0.38 -6.35
CA ARG A 21 6.97 -0.92 -5.52
C ARG A 21 6.84 -0.40 -4.10
N VAL A 22 7.02 -1.28 -3.12
CA VAL A 22 7.12 -0.91 -1.72
C VAL A 22 8.60 -0.77 -1.36
N ARG A 23 8.97 0.37 -0.77
CA ARG A 23 10.32 0.70 -0.30
C ARG A 23 10.23 1.23 1.13
N GLY A 24 10.47 0.34 2.10
CA GLY A 24 10.12 0.54 3.50
C GLY A 24 8.65 0.97 3.62
N ALA A 25 8.43 2.14 4.20
CA ALA A 25 7.10 2.74 4.37
C ALA A 25 6.48 3.35 3.10
N ARG A 26 7.19 3.42 1.97
CA ARG A 26 6.74 4.18 0.78
C ARG A 26 6.23 3.25 -0.30
N VAL A 27 5.11 3.62 -0.93
CA VAL A 27 4.58 2.94 -2.12
C VAL A 27 4.72 3.87 -3.32
N VAL A 28 5.55 3.49 -4.28
CA VAL A 28 5.92 4.30 -5.45
C VAL A 28 5.47 3.61 -6.74
N ASN A 29 5.07 4.42 -7.74
CA ASN A 29 4.79 3.88 -9.07
C ASN A 29 6.06 3.21 -9.65
N SER A 30 5.88 2.10 -10.37
CA SER A 30 6.97 1.37 -11.02
C SER A 30 7.76 2.21 -12.02
N ASN A 31 7.11 3.20 -12.65
CA ASN A 31 7.73 4.17 -13.56
C ASN A 31 8.53 5.29 -12.86
N GLY A 32 8.63 5.27 -11.53
CA GLY A 32 9.31 6.30 -10.75
C GLY A 32 8.40 7.45 -10.33
N GLY A 33 8.97 8.43 -9.61
CA GLY A 33 8.26 9.62 -9.11
C GLY A 33 8.00 9.64 -7.60
N SER A 34 7.21 10.61 -7.15
CA SER A 34 6.79 10.76 -5.75
C SER A 34 6.00 9.54 -5.27
N PRO A 35 6.08 9.19 -3.97
CA PRO A 35 5.24 8.13 -3.41
C PRO A 35 3.76 8.46 -3.64
N ALA A 36 2.98 7.47 -4.07
CA ALA A 36 1.53 7.56 -4.14
C ALA A 36 0.93 7.36 -2.74
N TYR A 37 1.50 6.43 -1.97
CA TYR A 37 1.01 6.11 -0.63
C TYR A 37 2.15 5.96 0.37
N ARG A 38 1.80 6.02 1.66
CA ARG A 38 2.67 5.63 2.77
C ARG A 38 1.99 4.56 3.62
N ILE A 39 2.71 3.48 3.89
CA ILE A 39 2.34 2.49 4.89
C ILE A 39 2.77 3.04 6.25
N ARG A 40 1.91 2.89 7.24
CA ARG A 40 2.14 3.31 8.63
C ARG A 40 1.90 2.13 9.56
N ALA A 41 2.43 2.24 10.77
CA ALA A 41 2.16 1.33 11.88
C ALA A 41 0.68 0.92 12.00
N GLY A 42 0.48 -0.36 12.28
CA GLY A 42 -0.85 -1.00 12.35
C GLY A 42 -1.45 -1.32 10.97
N GLY A 43 -0.66 -1.29 9.90
CA GLY A 43 -1.10 -1.61 8.54
C GLY A 43 -1.99 -0.53 7.92
N ARG A 44 -1.88 0.72 8.35
CA ARG A 44 -2.60 1.84 7.73
C ARG A 44 -1.89 2.27 6.45
N VAL A 45 -2.63 2.53 5.38
CA VAL A 45 -2.08 3.07 4.14
C VAL A 45 -2.73 4.42 3.88
N VAL A 46 -1.91 5.46 3.84
CA VAL A 46 -2.35 6.84 3.68
C VAL A 46 -1.94 7.41 2.34
N ASP A 47 -2.68 8.38 1.84
CA ASP A 47 -2.23 9.23 0.75
C ASP A 47 -0.89 9.88 1.13
N ALA A 48 0.07 9.87 0.22
CA ALA A 48 1.41 10.36 0.54
C ALA A 48 1.48 11.90 0.67
N ASN A 49 0.54 12.63 0.03
CA ASN A 49 0.51 14.09 0.01
C ASN A 49 -0.37 14.64 1.12
N SER A 50 -1.61 14.15 1.26
CA SER A 50 -2.57 14.65 2.26
C SER A 50 -2.46 13.96 3.62
N GLY A 51 -1.92 12.73 3.66
CA GLY A 51 -1.89 11.91 4.87
C GLY A 51 -3.24 11.28 5.24
N GLU A 52 -4.25 11.41 4.38
CA GLU A 52 -5.57 10.81 4.55
C GLU A 52 -5.47 9.28 4.58
N LEU A 53 -6.19 8.64 5.51
CA LEU A 53 -6.29 7.19 5.56
C LEU A 53 -7.21 6.67 4.44
N LEU A 54 -6.63 5.95 3.49
CA LEU A 54 -7.37 5.40 2.35
C LEU A 54 -7.59 3.88 2.49
N PHE A 55 -6.58 3.15 2.99
CA PHE A 55 -6.65 1.70 3.03
C PHE A 55 -6.13 1.11 4.34
N ARG A 56 -6.50 -0.15 4.60
CA ARG A 56 -5.85 -1.01 5.62
C ARG A 56 -5.31 -2.29 5.03
N ILE A 57 -4.10 -2.64 5.45
CA ILE A 57 -3.48 -3.94 5.23
C ILE A 57 -4.04 -4.93 6.26
N ARG A 58 -4.49 -6.07 5.76
CA ARG A 58 -5.03 -7.20 6.52
C ARG A 58 -4.16 -8.44 6.30
N GLY A 59 -4.42 -9.49 7.07
CA GLY A 59 -3.70 -10.76 6.96
C GLY A 59 -3.64 -11.29 5.53
N GLY A 60 -2.47 -11.83 5.17
CA GLY A 60 -2.15 -12.32 3.82
C GLY A 60 -1.87 -11.22 2.80
N GLY A 61 -1.52 -10.00 3.24
CA GLY A 61 -1.14 -8.89 2.36
C GLY A 61 -2.32 -8.25 1.61
N ARG A 62 -3.56 -8.46 2.06
CA ARG A 62 -4.75 -7.83 1.45
C ARG A 62 -4.84 -6.37 1.84
N VAL A 63 -4.98 -5.46 0.89
CA VAL A 63 -5.14 -4.03 1.13
C VAL A 63 -6.57 -3.65 0.76
N VAL A 64 -7.35 -3.24 1.77
CA VAL A 64 -8.78 -2.96 1.62
C VAL A 64 -9.09 -1.48 1.82
N ASP A 65 -10.05 -0.98 1.05
CA ASP A 65 -10.63 0.36 1.24
C ASP A 65 -11.21 0.51 2.65
N VAL A 66 -10.93 1.64 3.31
CA VAL A 66 -11.40 1.84 4.69
C VAL A 66 -12.89 2.13 4.80
N ASN A 67 -13.51 2.65 3.75
CA ASN A 67 -14.91 3.02 3.73
C ASN A 67 -15.79 1.84 3.29
N SER A 68 -15.39 1.12 2.23
CA SER A 68 -16.18 0.02 1.68
C SER A 68 -15.74 -1.38 2.16
N GLY A 69 -14.51 -1.52 2.66
CA GLY A 69 -13.93 -2.82 3.00
C GLY A 69 -13.55 -3.67 1.78
N GLU A 70 -13.72 -3.14 0.56
CA GLU A 70 -13.42 -3.84 -0.68
C GLU A 70 -11.91 -4.05 -0.85
N LEU A 71 -11.53 -5.22 -1.37
CA LEU A 71 -10.14 -5.48 -1.73
C LEU A 71 -9.73 -4.59 -2.90
N ARG A 72 -8.73 -3.73 -2.69
CA ARG A 72 -8.20 -2.85 -3.74
C ARG A 72 -6.82 -3.26 -4.22
N TYR A 73 -5.98 -3.75 -3.32
CA TYR A 73 -4.64 -4.20 -3.69
C TYR A 73 -4.23 -5.48 -2.98
N ARG A 74 -3.25 -6.17 -3.56
CA ARG A 74 -2.51 -7.23 -2.86
C ARG A 74 -1.03 -6.89 -2.79
N LEU A 75 -0.47 -7.05 -1.59
CA LEU A 75 0.96 -7.06 -1.34
C LEU A 75 1.51 -8.43 -1.71
N ARG A 76 2.53 -8.44 -2.57
CA ARG A 76 3.20 -9.63 -3.07
C ARG A 76 4.70 -9.48 -2.81
N GLY A 77 5.27 -10.37 -1.99
CA GLY A 77 6.71 -10.50 -1.77
C GLY A 77 7.32 -11.42 -2.80
#